data_AF-A0A2N3DV90-F1
#
_entry.id   AF-A0A2N3DV90-F1
#
_cell.length_a   1.000
_cell.length_b   1.000
_cell.length_c   1.000
_cell.angle_alpha   90.00
_cell.angle_beta   90.00
_cell.angle_gamma   90.00
#
_symmetry.space_group_name_H-M   'P 1'
#
loop_
_entity.id
_entity.type
_entity.pdbx_description
1 polymer ?
#
loop_
_entity_poly.entity_id
_entity_poly.type
_entity_poly.pdbx_seq_one_letter_code
_entity_poly.pdbx_strand_id
1 'polypeptide(L)'
;VTAERALINVMLYISFFPQLVAGPIVRAADFLPQLHRPASLTRAHLGVGTVLILSGLAKKMVIANYLATELVDPVFFDPSAVGALDLLLGIYGYAVQIYCDFSGYSDIAIGVAALLGYRFLENFDQPYRASSLQDFWRRWHISLSTWLRDYLYVPLGGNRHGEAKTYRNLLLTMFLGGIWHGAAWTFIFWGIFHGTMLGVERYVRGKLDEFAPAQSDPGGPLAFLGNAAQRVVGVVWTFHLVCFAWIFFRADSFATAGSYLAGFARWSQASQYATPFLAGLILLAMVFQFTPRHLGRWLARGVQWLPAPLLGLLLGGGIWLIWALAPEGVAPFIYFQF
;
A
#
# COMPACT_ATOMS: atom_id res chain seq x y z
N VAL A 1 -14.43 20.90 -13.14
CA VAL A 1 -15.32 21.09 -11.97
C VAL A 1 -15.44 22.58 -11.72
N THR A 2 -16.64 23.09 -11.49
CA THR A 2 -16.87 24.51 -11.17
C THR A 2 -16.32 24.82 -9.79
N ALA A 3 -15.83 26.05 -9.58
CA ALA A 3 -15.36 26.47 -8.26
C ALA A 3 -16.52 26.45 -7.26
N GLU A 4 -16.31 25.83 -6.10
CA GLU A 4 -17.26 25.86 -4.99
C GLU A 4 -17.28 27.24 -4.36
N ARG A 5 -18.48 27.77 -4.12
CA ARG A 5 -18.71 29.11 -3.57
C ARG A 5 -19.21 29.05 -2.13
N ALA A 6 -19.83 27.95 -1.73
CA ALA A 6 -20.34 27.78 -0.38
C ALA A 6 -19.19 27.47 0.58
N LEU A 7 -18.86 28.42 1.46
CA LEU A 7 -17.81 28.27 2.48
C LEU A 7 -18.03 27.00 3.32
N ILE A 8 -19.28 26.69 3.67
CA ILE A 8 -19.63 25.49 4.44
C ILE A 8 -19.21 24.19 3.72
N ASN A 9 -19.39 24.10 2.41
CA ASN A 9 -18.99 22.92 1.64
C ASN A 9 -17.48 22.79 1.55
N VAL A 10 -16.76 23.92 1.38
CA VAL A 10 -15.30 23.95 1.40
C VAL A 10 -14.77 23.52 2.77
N MET A 11 -15.32 24.07 3.84
CA MET A 11 -14.92 23.73 5.22
C MET A 11 -15.24 22.29 5.55
N LEU A 12 -16.39 21.77 5.13
CA LEU A 12 -16.74 20.36 5.30
C LEU A 12 -15.79 19.46 4.50
N TYR A 13 -15.47 19.79 3.25
CA TYR A 13 -14.48 19.05 2.46
C TYR A 13 -13.11 18.99 3.16
N ILE A 14 -12.60 20.11 3.66
CA ILE A 14 -11.30 20.16 4.34
C ILE A 14 -11.35 19.41 5.68
N SER A 15 -12.43 19.56 6.45
CA SER A 15 -12.54 19.03 7.82
C SER A 15 -13.26 17.67 7.93
N PHE A 16 -13.55 16.99 6.81
CA PHE A 16 -14.27 15.73 6.83
C PHE A 16 -13.47 14.63 7.55
N PHE A 17 -13.85 14.33 8.79
CA PHE A 17 -13.02 13.57 9.72
C PHE A 17 -12.57 12.17 9.25
N PRO A 18 -13.33 11.40 8.44
CA PRO A 18 -12.86 10.09 7.97
C PRO A 18 -11.54 10.15 7.21
N GLN A 19 -11.19 11.27 6.57
CA GLN A 19 -9.92 11.41 5.85
C GLN A 19 -8.82 12.12 6.64
N LEU A 20 -9.13 12.83 7.74
CA LEU A 20 -8.24 13.84 8.34
C LEU A 20 -6.89 13.30 8.84
N VAL A 21 -6.87 12.07 9.35
CA VAL A 21 -5.69 11.53 10.05
C VAL A 21 -4.77 10.79 9.07
N ALA A 22 -5.33 9.86 8.30
CA ALA A 22 -4.59 8.95 7.42
C ALA A 22 -5.46 8.30 6.33
N GLY A 23 -6.57 8.94 5.95
CA GLY A 23 -7.44 8.41 4.90
C GLY A 23 -6.88 8.66 3.50
N PRO A 24 -7.55 8.15 2.45
CA PRO A 24 -7.20 8.49 1.07
C PRO A 24 -7.21 10.01 0.88
N ILE A 25 -6.27 10.55 0.10
CA ILE A 25 -6.29 11.95 -0.32
C ILE A 25 -7.53 12.17 -1.20
N VAL A 26 -8.56 12.80 -0.65
CA VAL A 26 -9.79 13.06 -1.40
C VAL A 26 -9.65 14.34 -2.19
N ARG A 27 -10.01 14.30 -3.48
CA ARG A 27 -10.01 15.49 -4.33
C ARG A 27 -11.35 16.20 -4.23
N ALA A 28 -11.30 17.53 -4.19
CA ALA A 28 -12.46 18.40 -4.28
C ALA A 28 -13.39 18.02 -5.46
N ALA A 29 -12.80 17.65 -6.60
CA ALA A 29 -13.52 17.24 -7.79
C ALA A 29 -14.41 16.00 -7.60
N ASP A 30 -14.05 15.09 -6.70
CA ASP A 30 -14.76 13.84 -6.44
C ASP A 30 -15.74 13.96 -5.27
N PHE A 31 -15.43 14.79 -4.28
CA PHE A 31 -16.20 14.89 -3.04
C PHE A 31 -17.25 16.00 -3.02
N LEU A 32 -16.92 17.20 -3.51
CA LEU A 32 -17.85 18.33 -3.50
C LEU A 32 -19.16 18.03 -4.27
N PRO A 33 -19.15 17.30 -5.41
CA PRO A 33 -20.41 16.90 -6.06
C PRO A 33 -21.31 16.03 -5.18
N GLN A 34 -20.75 15.28 -4.22
CA GLN A 34 -21.51 14.45 -3.29
C GLN A 34 -22.18 15.32 -2.21
N LEU A 35 -21.54 16.41 -1.76
CA LEU A 35 -22.10 17.35 -0.78
C LEU A 35 -23.31 18.14 -1.31
N HIS A 36 -23.40 18.33 -2.63
CA HIS A 36 -24.54 19.00 -3.27
C HIS A 36 -25.82 18.16 -3.28
N ARG A 37 -25.74 16.89 -2.89
CA ARG A 37 -26.89 16.00 -2.80
C ARG A 37 -27.14 15.67 -1.34
N PRO A 38 -28.40 15.51 -0.91
CA PRO A 38 -28.70 15.02 0.43
C PRO A 38 -27.99 13.70 0.68
N ALA A 39 -27.30 13.59 1.82
CA ALA A 39 -26.65 12.35 2.22
C ALA A 39 -27.71 11.24 2.36
N SER A 40 -27.44 10.07 1.79
CA SER A 40 -28.35 8.92 1.87
C SER A 40 -27.61 7.65 2.28
N LEU A 41 -28.05 7.07 3.38
CA LEU A 41 -27.54 5.79 3.87
C LEU A 41 -28.32 4.66 3.19
N THR A 42 -27.61 3.79 2.45
CA THR A 42 -28.21 2.68 1.71
C THR A 42 -27.77 1.35 2.30
N ARG A 43 -28.45 0.24 1.95
CA ARG A 43 -28.00 -1.10 2.35
C ARG A 43 -26.60 -1.42 1.81
N ALA A 44 -26.28 -0.97 0.60
CA ALA A 44 -24.95 -1.11 0.02
C ALA A 44 -23.89 -0.37 0.85
N HIS A 45 -24.19 0.84 1.33
CA HIS A 45 -23.32 1.58 2.24
C HIS A 45 -23.06 0.82 3.54
N LEU A 46 -24.09 0.22 4.14
CA LEU A 46 -23.93 -0.61 5.35
C LEU A 46 -23.03 -1.82 5.10
N GLY A 47 -23.27 -2.58 4.01
CA GLY A 47 -22.46 -3.76 3.69
C GLY A 47 -20.99 -3.42 3.43
N VAL A 48 -20.71 -2.34 2.68
CA VAL A 48 -19.35 -1.86 2.44
C VAL A 48 -18.70 -1.37 3.74
N GLY A 49 -19.43 -0.58 4.53
CA GLY A 49 -18.95 -0.06 5.81
C GLY A 49 -18.55 -1.17 6.77
N THR A 50 -19.41 -2.18 6.97
CA THR A 50 -19.14 -3.31 7.85
C THR A 50 -17.92 -4.11 7.40
N VAL A 51 -17.83 -4.47 6.12
CA VAL A 51 -16.71 -5.28 5.62
C VAL A 51 -15.39 -4.53 5.73
N LEU A 52 -15.34 -3.27 5.30
CA LEU A 52 -14.10 -2.48 5.30
C LEU A 52 -13.63 -2.10 6.71
N ILE A 53 -14.55 -1.78 7.63
CA ILE A 53 -14.16 -1.49 9.02
C ILE A 53 -13.56 -2.74 9.67
N LEU A 54 -14.22 -3.91 9.54
CA LEU A 54 -13.72 -5.15 10.12
C LEU A 54 -12.42 -5.63 9.45
N SER A 55 -12.31 -5.56 8.12
CA SER A 55 -11.07 -5.92 7.42
C SER A 55 -9.93 -4.96 7.74
N GLY A 56 -10.23 -3.67 7.86
CA GLY A 56 -9.25 -2.64 8.21
C GLY A 56 -8.71 -2.81 9.62
N LEU A 57 -9.61 -3.04 10.59
CA LEU A 57 -9.24 -3.33 11.98
C LEU A 57 -8.43 -4.62 12.10
N ALA A 58 -8.82 -5.70 11.41
CA ALA A 58 -8.06 -6.96 11.42
C ALA A 58 -6.65 -6.77 10.84
N LYS A 59 -6.51 -6.05 9.72
CA LYS A 59 -5.21 -5.72 9.12
C LYS A 59 -4.34 -4.90 10.08
N LYS A 60 -4.88 -3.84 10.68
CA LYS A 60 -4.13 -2.96 11.60
C LYS A 60 -3.80 -3.66 12.91
N MET A 61 -4.84 -4.06 13.65
CA MET A 61 -4.71 -4.46 15.05
C MET A 61 -4.14 -5.85 15.21
N VAL A 62 -4.37 -6.77 14.27
CA VAL A 62 -3.83 -8.12 14.35
C VAL A 62 -2.56 -8.20 13.52
N ILE A 63 -2.65 -8.05 12.19
CA ILE A 63 -1.52 -8.36 11.30
C ILE A 63 -0.37 -7.36 11.49
N ALA A 64 -0.65 -6.06 11.34
CA ALA A 64 0.40 -5.05 11.38
C ALA A 64 1.02 -4.91 12.77
N ASN A 65 0.22 -4.92 13.84
CA ASN A 65 0.75 -4.80 15.20
C ASN A 65 1.63 -6.00 15.59
N TYR A 66 1.21 -7.25 15.32
CA TYR A 66 2.07 -8.42 15.63
C TYR A 66 3.40 -8.36 14.87
N LEU A 67 3.37 -8.02 13.58
CA LEU A 67 4.60 -7.91 12.79
C LEU A 67 5.47 -6.75 13.26
N ALA A 68 4.88 -5.64 13.69
CA ALA A 68 5.61 -4.51 14.25
C ALA A 68 6.36 -4.92 15.52
N THR A 69 5.62 -5.36 16.55
CA THR A 69 6.16 -5.53 17.90
C THR A 69 7.05 -6.76 18.04
N GLU A 70 6.70 -7.87 17.39
CA GLU A 70 7.38 -9.15 17.59
C GLU A 70 8.53 -9.40 16.60
N LEU A 71 8.64 -8.59 15.54
CA LEU A 71 9.61 -8.84 14.47
C LEU A 71 10.28 -7.58 13.95
N VAL A 72 9.52 -6.64 13.41
CA VAL A 72 10.11 -5.54 12.64
C VAL A 72 10.85 -4.58 13.55
N ASP A 73 10.23 -4.13 14.62
CA ASP A 73 10.83 -3.16 15.54
C ASP A 73 12.14 -3.68 16.16
N PRO A 74 12.20 -4.90 16.74
CA PRO A 74 13.47 -5.41 17.26
C PRO A 74 14.54 -5.63 16.18
N VAL A 75 14.16 -6.08 14.97
CA VAL A 75 15.10 -6.32 13.87
C VAL A 75 15.69 -5.01 13.33
N PHE A 76 14.90 -3.94 13.25
CA PHE A 76 15.38 -2.63 12.80
C PHE A 76 16.05 -1.81 13.91
N PHE A 77 15.79 -2.12 15.18
CA PHE A 77 16.43 -1.47 16.32
C PHE A 77 17.94 -1.74 16.36
N ASP A 78 18.35 -3.02 16.24
CA ASP A 78 19.76 -3.39 16.10
C ASP A 78 19.95 -4.50 15.04
N PRO A 79 20.03 -4.13 13.75
CA PRO A 79 20.25 -5.10 12.68
C PRO A 79 21.60 -5.80 12.76
N SER A 80 22.53 -5.35 13.62
CA SER A 80 23.85 -5.97 13.78
C SER A 80 23.83 -7.16 14.74
N ALA A 81 22.85 -7.20 15.65
CA ALA A 81 22.68 -8.24 16.67
C ALA A 81 21.89 -9.47 16.21
N VAL A 82 21.32 -9.44 15.01
CA VAL A 82 20.46 -10.51 14.47
C VAL A 82 21.05 -11.19 13.23
N GLY A 83 20.62 -12.43 13.01
CA GLY A 83 21.03 -13.25 11.87
C GLY A 83 20.29 -12.91 10.57
N ALA A 84 20.79 -13.44 9.45
CA ALA A 84 20.23 -13.15 8.12
C ALA A 84 18.76 -13.60 7.94
N LEU A 85 18.31 -14.63 8.65
CA LEU A 85 16.92 -15.09 8.61
C LEU A 85 15.96 -14.09 9.25
N ASP A 86 16.33 -13.51 10.41
CA ASP A 86 15.58 -12.44 11.05
C ASP A 86 15.51 -11.20 10.17
N LEU A 87 16.61 -10.84 9.49
CA LEU A 87 16.64 -9.71 8.55
C LEU A 87 15.75 -9.95 7.32
N LEU A 88 15.75 -11.17 6.77
CA LEU A 88 14.90 -11.51 5.63
C LEU A 88 13.41 -11.45 6.00
N LEU A 89 13.03 -12.11 7.10
CA LEU A 89 11.65 -12.04 7.58
C LEU A 89 11.30 -10.65 8.11
N GLY A 90 12.27 -9.91 8.65
CA GLY A 90 12.09 -8.53 9.10
C GLY A 90 11.70 -7.60 7.96
N ILE A 91 12.36 -7.69 6.79
CA ILE A 91 12.01 -6.83 5.65
C ILE A 91 10.70 -7.28 4.97
N TYR A 92 10.40 -8.57 4.93
CA TYR A 92 9.12 -9.07 4.43
C TYR A 92 7.96 -8.75 5.39
N GLY A 93 8.21 -8.89 6.69
CA GLY A 93 7.33 -8.50 7.78
C GLY A 93 7.05 -7.01 7.74
N TYR A 94 8.08 -6.19 7.49
CA TYR A 94 7.91 -4.76 7.31
C TYR A 94 7.06 -4.42 6.09
N ALA A 95 7.29 -5.06 4.94
CA ALA A 95 6.43 -4.89 3.77
C ALA A 95 4.95 -5.18 4.10
N VAL A 96 4.67 -6.31 4.75
CA VAL A 96 3.30 -6.62 5.18
C VAL A 96 2.78 -5.61 6.21
N GLN A 97 3.59 -5.23 7.20
CA GLN A 97 3.24 -4.26 8.23
C GLN A 97 2.83 -2.92 7.61
N ILE A 98 3.68 -2.30 6.79
CA ILE A 98 3.37 -0.99 6.18
C ILE A 98 2.11 -1.07 5.31
N TYR A 99 1.92 -2.17 4.59
CA TYR A 99 0.71 -2.40 3.81
C TYR A 99 -0.54 -2.53 4.69
N CYS A 100 -0.52 -3.43 5.68
CA CYS A 100 -1.67 -3.73 6.53
C CYS A 100 -2.02 -2.56 7.46
N ASP A 101 -1.02 -1.83 7.95
CA ASP A 101 -1.22 -0.61 8.73
C ASP A 101 -1.95 0.43 7.86
N PHE A 102 -1.37 0.79 6.72
CA PHE A 102 -1.90 1.89 5.92
C PHE A 102 -3.19 1.54 5.15
N SER A 103 -3.25 0.35 4.56
CA SER A 103 -4.48 -0.18 3.96
C SER A 103 -5.54 -0.44 5.04
N GLY A 104 -5.15 -0.73 6.28
CA GLY A 104 -6.06 -0.87 7.41
C GLY A 104 -6.77 0.45 7.72
N TYR A 105 -6.01 1.52 7.93
CA TYR A 105 -6.55 2.87 8.12
C TYR A 105 -7.38 3.36 6.93
N SER A 106 -6.90 3.13 5.70
CA SER A 106 -7.64 3.51 4.49
C SER A 106 -9.00 2.80 4.40
N ASP A 107 -9.07 1.51 4.70
CA ASP A 107 -10.34 0.76 4.70
C ASP A 107 -11.30 1.27 5.78
N ILE A 108 -10.81 1.53 6.99
CA ILE A 108 -11.62 2.09 8.08
C ILE A 108 -12.18 3.45 7.66
N ALA A 109 -11.35 4.33 7.09
CA ALA A 109 -11.75 5.64 6.59
C ALA A 109 -12.84 5.54 5.50
N ILE A 110 -12.65 4.67 4.50
CA ILE A 110 -13.63 4.46 3.43
C ILE A 110 -14.93 3.85 3.99
N GLY A 111 -14.83 2.91 4.93
CA GLY A 111 -15.98 2.28 5.56
C GLY A 111 -16.80 3.25 6.41
N VAL A 112 -16.15 4.10 7.21
CA VAL A 112 -16.82 5.15 7.99
C VAL A 112 -17.47 6.18 7.06
N ALA A 113 -16.78 6.61 6.00
CA ALA A 113 -17.36 7.51 5.00
C ALA A 113 -18.63 6.90 4.35
N ALA A 114 -18.60 5.59 4.05
CA ALA A 114 -19.76 4.87 3.53
C ALA A 114 -20.94 4.89 4.52
N LEU A 115 -20.70 4.66 5.82
CA LEU A 115 -21.74 4.75 6.85
C LEU A 115 -22.33 6.17 7.00
N LEU A 116 -21.59 7.20 6.59
CA LEU A 116 -22.07 8.59 6.51
C LEU A 116 -22.78 8.91 5.17
N GLY A 117 -22.87 7.94 4.26
CA GLY A 117 -23.51 8.10 2.95
C GLY A 117 -22.61 8.67 1.86
N TYR A 118 -21.29 8.69 2.07
CA TYR A 118 -20.30 9.20 1.12
C TYR A 118 -19.39 8.10 0.58
N ARG A 119 -18.89 8.28 -0.64
CA ARG A 119 -17.97 7.34 -1.27
C ARG A 119 -16.59 7.94 -1.43
N PHE A 120 -15.61 7.22 -0.91
CA PHE A 120 -14.18 7.45 -1.15
C PHE A 120 -13.62 6.48 -2.18
N LEU A 121 -12.51 6.88 -2.80
CA LEU A 121 -11.75 6.02 -3.71
C LEU A 121 -10.88 5.05 -2.92
N GLU A 122 -10.65 3.88 -3.48
CA GLU A 122 -9.73 2.89 -2.93
C GLU A 122 -8.29 3.40 -2.98
N ASN A 123 -7.53 3.11 -1.92
CA ASN A 123 -6.15 3.56 -1.81
C ASN A 123 -5.13 2.45 -2.13
N PHE A 124 -5.57 1.19 -2.09
CA PHE A 124 -4.75 0.02 -2.34
C PHE A 124 -5.46 -1.02 -3.20
N ASP A 125 -4.78 -1.58 -4.20
CA ASP A 125 -5.26 -2.69 -5.04
C ASP A 125 -4.22 -3.83 -5.11
N GLN A 126 -4.08 -4.55 -4.00
CA GLN A 126 -3.21 -5.72 -3.86
C GLN A 126 -1.78 -5.46 -4.40
N PRO A 127 -1.03 -4.48 -3.87
CA PRO A 127 0.18 -3.95 -4.49
C PRO A 127 1.30 -4.98 -4.69
N TYR A 128 1.43 -6.00 -3.84
CA TYR A 128 2.49 -7.01 -3.97
C TYR A 128 2.23 -8.06 -5.04
N ARG A 129 1.08 -8.01 -5.72
CA ARG A 129 0.85 -8.78 -6.96
C ARG A 129 1.38 -8.09 -8.22
N ALA A 130 1.95 -6.89 -8.08
CA ALA A 130 2.42 -6.09 -9.20
C ALA A 130 3.59 -6.76 -9.91
N SER A 131 3.51 -6.89 -11.24
CA SER A 131 4.58 -7.48 -12.04
C SER A 131 5.59 -6.46 -12.60
N SER A 132 5.45 -5.19 -12.22
CA SER A 132 6.39 -4.11 -12.54
C SER A 132 6.24 -2.96 -11.54
N LEU A 133 7.24 -2.08 -11.42
CA LEU A 133 7.18 -0.91 -10.54
C LEU A 133 6.10 0.08 -10.97
N GLN A 134 5.86 0.22 -12.28
CA GLN A 134 4.74 1.04 -12.75
C GLN A 134 3.39 0.45 -12.28
N ASP A 135 3.22 -0.87 -12.32
CA ASP A 135 2.01 -1.53 -11.81
C ASP A 135 1.92 -1.39 -10.27
N PHE A 136 3.04 -1.49 -9.55
CA PHE A 136 3.09 -1.27 -8.11
C PHE A 136 2.57 0.12 -7.72
N TRP A 137 3.08 1.19 -8.36
CA TRP A 137 2.63 2.57 -8.10
C TRP A 137 1.19 2.86 -8.51
N ARG A 138 0.58 2.02 -9.38
CA ARG A 138 -0.85 2.11 -9.69
C ARG A 138 -1.74 1.44 -8.64
N ARG A 139 -1.15 0.68 -7.72
CA ARG A 139 -1.84 -0.11 -6.69
C ARG A 139 -1.49 0.30 -5.27
N TRP A 140 -0.35 0.95 -5.08
CA TRP A 140 0.15 1.41 -3.80
C TRP A 140 -0.20 2.88 -3.62
N HIS A 141 -0.83 3.22 -2.50
CA HIS A 141 -1.16 4.59 -2.12
C HIS A 141 -1.74 5.41 -3.29
N ILE A 142 -2.79 4.87 -3.92
CA ILE A 142 -3.35 5.32 -5.20
C ILE A 142 -3.71 6.81 -5.15
N SER A 143 -4.25 7.30 -4.03
CA SER A 143 -4.62 8.70 -3.90
C SER A 143 -3.39 9.63 -4.00
N LEU A 144 -2.27 9.27 -3.36
CA LEU A 144 -1.02 10.02 -3.48
C LEU A 144 -0.38 9.84 -4.85
N SER A 145 -0.27 8.61 -5.33
CA SER A 145 0.34 8.31 -6.64
C SER A 145 -0.35 9.07 -7.77
N THR A 146 -1.68 9.09 -7.77
CA THR A 146 -2.44 9.90 -8.74
C THR A 146 -2.28 11.39 -8.51
N TRP A 147 -2.17 11.87 -7.26
CA TRP A 147 -1.93 13.28 -6.96
C TRP A 147 -0.56 13.72 -7.48
N LEU A 148 0.51 12.99 -7.18
CA LEU A 148 1.85 13.22 -7.72
C LEU A 148 1.84 13.20 -9.25
N ARG A 149 1.12 12.25 -9.86
CA ARG A 149 0.99 12.21 -11.31
C ARG A 149 0.35 13.48 -11.87
N ASP A 150 -0.81 13.86 -11.34
CA ASP A 150 -1.66 14.89 -11.95
C ASP A 150 -1.22 16.32 -11.60
N TYR A 151 -0.65 16.53 -10.41
CA TYR A 151 -0.24 17.86 -9.91
C TYR A 151 1.27 18.10 -9.95
N LEU A 152 2.09 17.09 -10.21
CA LEU A 152 3.54 17.25 -10.32
C LEU A 152 4.09 16.71 -11.64
N TYR A 153 3.95 15.41 -11.91
CA TYR A 153 4.54 14.78 -13.09
C TYR A 153 4.00 15.35 -14.42
N VAL A 154 2.67 15.47 -14.56
CA VAL A 154 2.03 16.00 -15.78
C VAL A 154 2.38 17.49 -15.99
N PRO A 155 2.29 18.37 -14.97
CA PRO A 155 2.76 19.75 -15.09
C PRO A 155 4.25 19.91 -15.46
N LEU A 156 5.12 19.00 -15.01
CA LEU A 156 6.54 18.97 -15.42
C LEU A 156 6.75 18.56 -16.90
N GLY A 157 5.68 18.20 -17.61
CA GLY A 157 5.67 17.77 -19.01
C GLY A 157 5.37 16.29 -19.19
N GLY A 158 5.29 15.50 -18.11
CA GLY A 158 5.04 14.06 -18.16
C GLY A 158 6.01 13.32 -19.09
N ASN A 159 5.45 12.57 -20.04
CA ASN A 159 6.18 11.86 -21.10
C ASN A 159 6.45 12.73 -22.36
N ARG A 160 6.10 14.02 -22.34
CA ARG A 160 6.26 14.92 -23.49
C ARG A 160 7.70 15.43 -23.58
N HIS A 161 8.07 15.94 -24.75
CA HIS A 161 9.35 16.61 -25.00
C HIS A 161 10.60 15.70 -24.89
N GLY A 162 10.45 14.39 -25.14
CA GLY A 162 11.56 13.45 -25.33
C GLY A 162 11.92 12.60 -24.12
N GLU A 163 12.79 11.62 -24.34
CA GLU A 163 13.12 10.59 -23.37
C GLU A 163 13.87 11.14 -22.14
N ALA A 164 14.90 11.96 -22.36
CA ALA A 164 15.69 12.57 -21.29
C ALA A 164 14.84 13.41 -20.33
N LYS A 165 13.89 14.20 -20.85
CA LYS A 165 12.95 14.96 -20.01
C LYS A 165 11.98 14.06 -19.26
N THR A 166 11.56 12.96 -19.87
CA THR A 166 10.72 11.95 -19.20
C THR A 166 11.42 11.34 -17.99
N TYR A 167 12.69 10.92 -18.13
CA TYR A 167 13.47 10.38 -17.01
C TYR A 167 13.70 11.41 -15.91
N ARG A 168 14.04 12.65 -16.27
CA ARG A 168 14.16 13.75 -15.32
C ARG A 168 12.83 13.97 -14.56
N ASN A 169 11.70 13.98 -15.27
CA ASN A 169 10.39 14.21 -14.67
C ASN A 169 10.00 13.07 -13.71
N LEU A 170 10.30 11.81 -14.06
CA LEU A 170 10.11 10.67 -13.16
C LEU A 170 10.96 10.81 -11.89
N LEU A 171 12.25 11.11 -12.05
CA LEU A 171 13.17 11.28 -10.93
C LEU A 171 12.74 12.42 -10.00
N LEU A 172 12.40 13.60 -10.55
CA LEU A 172 11.93 14.74 -9.77
C LEU A 172 10.61 14.45 -9.05
N THR A 173 9.69 13.73 -9.69
CA THR A 173 8.41 13.37 -9.08
C THR A 173 8.62 12.47 -7.86
N MET A 174 9.46 11.44 -7.99
CA MET A 174 9.71 10.51 -6.89
C MET A 174 10.61 11.11 -5.81
N PHE A 175 11.56 11.97 -6.17
CA PHE A 175 12.38 12.74 -5.23
C PHE A 175 11.51 13.64 -4.34
N LEU A 176 10.59 14.42 -4.93
CA LEU A 176 9.65 15.26 -4.18
C LEU A 176 8.66 14.42 -3.37
N GLY A 177 8.27 13.24 -3.88
CA GLY A 177 7.51 12.25 -3.12
C GLY A 177 8.27 11.72 -1.90
N GLY A 178 9.58 11.52 -2.00
CA GLY A 178 10.44 11.18 -0.87
C GLY A 178 10.49 12.30 0.18
N ILE A 179 10.69 13.56 -0.25
CA ILE A 179 10.66 14.71 0.65
C ILE A 179 9.31 14.86 1.36
N TRP A 180 8.19 14.55 0.68
CA TRP A 180 6.87 14.58 1.28
C TRP A 180 6.72 13.62 2.47
N HIS A 181 7.47 12.51 2.49
CA HIS A 181 7.40 11.53 3.57
C HIS A 181 8.17 11.93 4.83
N GLY A 182 9.24 12.72 4.70
CA GLY A 182 10.01 13.18 5.85
C GLY A 182 11.32 13.87 5.45
N ALA A 183 11.95 14.54 6.42
CA ALA A 183 13.19 15.30 6.21
C ALA A 183 14.46 14.42 6.26
N ALA A 184 14.36 13.15 6.67
CA ALA A 184 15.50 12.24 6.73
C ALA A 184 16.03 11.94 5.32
N TRP A 185 17.37 11.88 5.18
CA TRP A 185 18.02 11.58 3.91
C TRP A 185 17.67 10.20 3.35
N THR A 186 17.26 9.27 4.21
CA THR A 186 16.81 7.94 3.81
C THR A 186 15.54 7.99 2.97
N PHE A 187 14.62 8.93 3.22
CA PHE A 187 13.43 9.16 2.37
C PHE A 187 13.78 9.75 1.02
N ILE A 188 14.76 10.66 0.97
CA ILE A 188 15.28 11.20 -0.28
C ILE A 188 15.87 10.07 -1.13
N PHE A 189 16.69 9.21 -0.51
CA PHE A 189 17.24 8.02 -1.20
C PHE A 189 16.12 7.10 -1.69
N TRP A 190 15.13 6.79 -0.86
CA TRP A 190 13.97 5.98 -1.23
C TRP A 190 13.25 6.55 -2.47
N GLY A 191 13.02 7.86 -2.50
CA GLY A 191 12.39 8.54 -3.63
C GLY A 191 13.24 8.48 -4.90
N ILE A 192 14.54 8.81 -4.80
CA ILE A 192 15.48 8.73 -5.92
C ILE A 192 15.59 7.30 -6.45
N PHE A 193 15.64 6.31 -5.56
CA PHE A 193 15.71 4.90 -5.92
C PHE A 193 14.49 4.49 -6.75
N HIS A 194 13.27 4.79 -6.29
CA HIS A 194 12.07 4.50 -7.08
C HIS A 194 12.03 5.25 -8.42
N GLY A 195 12.42 6.53 -8.45
CA GLY A 195 12.49 7.32 -9.68
C GLY A 195 13.47 6.72 -10.70
N THR A 196 14.64 6.29 -10.22
CA THR A 196 15.67 5.63 -11.03
C THR A 196 15.18 4.29 -11.55
N MET A 197 14.60 3.44 -10.70
CA MET A 197 14.13 2.11 -11.10
C MET A 197 12.94 2.18 -12.07
N LEU A 198 12.05 3.18 -11.94
CA LEU A 198 11.02 3.46 -12.95
C LEU A 198 11.63 3.85 -14.30
N GLY A 199 12.73 4.62 -14.28
CA GLY A 199 13.50 4.95 -15.48
C GLY A 199 14.13 3.69 -16.11
N VAL A 200 14.82 2.87 -15.31
CA VAL A 200 15.42 1.62 -15.78
C VAL A 200 14.35 0.69 -16.36
N GLU A 201 13.21 0.51 -15.68
CA GLU A 201 12.09 -0.30 -16.19
C GLU A 201 11.61 0.19 -17.55
N ARG A 202 11.45 1.52 -17.71
CA ARG A 202 11.04 2.11 -18.99
C ARG A 202 12.07 1.84 -20.10
N TYR A 203 13.35 2.03 -19.81
CA TYR A 203 14.43 1.79 -20.77
C TYR A 203 14.50 0.32 -21.19
N VAL A 204 14.49 -0.59 -20.21
CA VAL A 204 14.54 -2.04 -20.47
C VAL A 204 13.33 -2.48 -21.27
N ARG A 205 12.12 -2.02 -20.95
CA ARG A 205 10.92 -2.34 -21.74
C ARG A 205 11.04 -1.84 -23.17
N GLY A 206 11.51 -0.61 -23.39
CA GLY A 206 11.73 -0.07 -24.73
C GLY A 206 12.71 -0.92 -25.54
N LYS A 207 13.80 -1.39 -24.93
CA LYS A 207 14.76 -2.29 -25.59
C LYS A 207 14.18 -3.68 -25.86
N LEU A 208 13.46 -4.26 -24.90
CA LEU A 208 12.81 -5.55 -25.11
C LEU A 208 11.79 -5.49 -26.25
N ASP A 209 11.04 -4.41 -26.38
CA ASP A 209 10.07 -4.21 -27.47
C ASP A 209 10.78 -4.06 -28.84
N GLU A 210 12.00 -3.52 -28.90
CA GLU A 210 12.83 -3.46 -30.12
C GLU A 210 13.34 -4.86 -30.54
N PHE A 211 13.68 -5.73 -29.59
CA PHE A 211 14.24 -7.07 -29.85
C PHE A 211 13.18 -8.17 -29.91
N ALA A 212 11.98 -7.93 -29.41
CA ALA A 212 10.90 -8.92 -29.40
C ALA A 212 10.44 -9.23 -30.83
N PRO A 213 10.39 -10.52 -31.24
CA PRO A 213 9.86 -10.88 -32.54
C PRO A 213 8.41 -10.42 -32.66
N ALA A 214 8.08 -9.78 -33.80
CA ALA A 214 6.85 -9.02 -34.00
C ALA A 214 5.54 -9.81 -33.80
N GLN A 215 5.58 -11.14 -33.75
CA GLN A 215 4.43 -12.01 -33.57
C GLN A 215 4.89 -13.30 -32.88
N SER A 216 4.79 -13.38 -31.56
CA SER A 216 4.68 -14.68 -30.88
C SER A 216 3.20 -15.06 -30.85
N ASP A 217 2.88 -16.22 -31.42
CA ASP A 217 1.53 -16.78 -31.50
C ASP A 217 0.81 -16.64 -30.13
N PRO A 218 -0.23 -15.78 -30.01
CA PRO A 218 -0.79 -15.40 -28.72
C PRO A 218 -1.62 -16.50 -28.06
N GLY A 219 -1.84 -17.64 -28.73
CA GLY A 219 -2.79 -18.67 -28.30
C GLY A 219 -2.20 -20.01 -27.86
N GLY A 220 -0.90 -20.26 -28.09
CA GLY A 220 -0.29 -21.56 -27.80
C GLY A 220 -0.07 -21.83 -26.29
N PRO A 221 -0.11 -23.09 -25.82
CA PRO A 221 0.17 -23.44 -24.42
C PRO A 221 1.58 -23.02 -23.98
N LEU A 222 2.57 -23.06 -24.88
CA LEU A 222 3.93 -22.57 -24.61
C LEU A 222 3.98 -21.05 -24.43
N ALA A 223 3.20 -20.29 -25.21
CA ALA A 223 3.09 -18.84 -25.06
C ALA A 223 2.38 -18.46 -23.75
N PHE A 224 1.34 -19.21 -23.37
CA PHE A 224 0.68 -19.06 -22.08
C PHE A 224 1.64 -19.31 -20.90
N LEU A 225 2.39 -20.42 -20.94
CA LEU A 225 3.38 -20.73 -19.90
C LEU A 225 4.51 -19.68 -19.84
N GLY A 226 4.99 -19.20 -20.99
CA GLY A 226 5.97 -18.12 -21.06
C GLY A 226 5.46 -16.81 -20.43
N ASN A 227 4.23 -16.40 -20.76
CA ASN A 227 3.60 -15.21 -20.20
C ASN A 227 3.36 -15.34 -18.68
N ALA A 228 2.96 -16.53 -18.22
CA ALA A 228 2.78 -16.82 -16.80
C ALA A 228 4.12 -16.76 -16.04
N ALA A 229 5.17 -17.38 -16.57
CA ALA A 229 6.51 -17.34 -16.00
C ALA A 229 7.08 -15.92 -15.94
N GLN A 230 6.95 -15.15 -17.04
CA GLN A 230 7.36 -13.75 -17.09
C GLN A 230 6.64 -12.91 -16.04
N ARG A 231 5.34 -13.15 -15.84
CA ARG A 231 4.57 -12.47 -14.80
C ARG A 231 5.06 -12.81 -13.40
N VAL A 232 5.30 -14.09 -13.10
CA VAL A 232 5.82 -14.53 -11.79
C VAL A 232 7.18 -13.91 -11.53
N VAL A 233 8.10 -13.97 -12.51
CA VAL A 233 9.42 -13.35 -12.43
C VAL A 233 9.31 -11.84 -12.20
N GLY A 234 8.42 -11.16 -12.93
CA GLY A 234 8.15 -9.73 -12.74
C GLY A 234 7.62 -9.40 -11.35
N VAL A 235 6.73 -10.23 -10.80
CA VAL A 235 6.21 -10.08 -9.43
C VAL A 235 7.32 -10.24 -8.40
N VAL A 236 8.11 -11.31 -8.50
CA VAL A 236 9.22 -11.57 -7.58
C VAL A 236 10.23 -10.43 -7.64
N TRP A 237 10.64 -9.98 -8.83
CA TRP A 237 11.58 -8.87 -8.96
C TRP A 237 11.04 -7.55 -8.42
N THR A 238 9.80 -7.21 -8.77
CA THR A 238 9.18 -5.97 -8.30
C THR A 238 9.07 -5.97 -6.78
N PHE A 239 8.64 -7.08 -6.18
CA PHE A 239 8.55 -7.22 -4.74
C PHE A 239 9.90 -7.00 -4.04
N HIS A 240 10.99 -7.60 -4.55
CA HIS A 240 12.31 -7.45 -3.95
C HIS A 240 12.90 -6.05 -4.13
N LEU A 241 12.66 -5.39 -5.26
CA LEU A 241 13.06 -3.98 -5.45
C LEU A 241 12.31 -3.06 -4.46
N VAL A 242 11.02 -3.33 -4.26
CA VAL A 242 10.20 -2.60 -3.29
C VAL A 242 10.69 -2.87 -1.86
N CYS A 243 10.97 -4.14 -1.49
CA CYS A 243 11.56 -4.48 -0.19
C CYS A 243 12.92 -3.81 0.02
N PHE A 244 13.78 -3.77 -0.99
CA PHE A 244 15.05 -3.05 -0.88
C PHE A 244 14.84 -1.57 -0.58
N ALA A 245 13.91 -0.89 -1.29
CA ALA A 245 13.55 0.49 -1.00
C ALA A 245 13.03 0.62 0.44
N TRP A 246 12.18 -0.31 0.89
CA TRP A 246 11.62 -0.31 2.22
C TRP A 246 12.63 -0.39 3.36
N ILE A 247 13.82 -0.97 3.15
CA ILE A 247 14.90 -0.92 4.15
C ILE A 247 15.24 0.54 4.49
N PHE A 248 15.38 1.40 3.47
CA PHE A 248 15.70 2.81 3.66
C PHE A 248 14.50 3.59 4.18
N PHE A 249 13.28 3.21 3.81
CA PHE A 249 12.09 3.85 4.35
C PHE A 249 11.91 3.58 5.85
N ARG A 250 12.25 2.38 6.32
CA ARG A 250 12.12 1.99 7.74
C ARG A 250 13.31 2.39 8.61
N ALA A 251 14.51 2.45 8.04
CA ALA A 251 15.73 2.73 8.79
C ALA A 251 15.81 4.21 9.21
N ASP A 252 16.11 4.44 10.48
CA ASP A 252 16.26 5.79 11.04
C ASP A 252 17.53 6.51 10.52
N SER A 253 18.47 5.76 9.95
CA SER A 253 19.71 6.31 9.40
C SER A 253 20.30 5.41 8.31
N PHE A 254 21.22 5.96 7.50
CA PHE A 254 22.02 5.15 6.57
C PHE A 254 22.94 4.16 7.29
N ALA A 255 23.35 4.44 8.53
CA ALA A 255 24.15 3.49 9.31
C ALA A 255 23.30 2.24 9.63
N THR A 256 22.06 2.43 10.08
CA THR A 256 21.11 1.33 10.33
C THR A 256 20.81 0.55 9.04
N ALA A 257 20.53 1.23 7.93
CA ALA A 257 20.30 0.58 6.63
C ALA A 257 21.54 -0.20 6.15
N GLY A 258 22.74 0.36 6.33
CA GLY A 258 24.00 -0.30 6.00
C GLY A 258 24.26 -1.55 6.85
N SER A 259 24.02 -1.47 8.17
CA SER A 259 24.09 -2.61 9.07
C SER A 259 23.08 -3.71 8.69
N TYR A 260 21.87 -3.32 8.27
CA TYR A 260 20.85 -4.25 7.79
C TYR A 260 21.32 -5.01 6.55
N LEU A 261 21.86 -4.29 5.56
CA LEU A 261 22.38 -4.89 4.32
C LEU A 261 23.59 -5.78 4.58
N ALA A 262 24.54 -5.34 5.42
CA ALA A 262 25.72 -6.13 5.79
C ALA A 262 25.33 -7.40 6.55
N GLY A 263 24.23 -7.37 7.31
CA GLY A 263 23.77 -8.51 8.09
C GLY A 263 23.30 -9.70 7.26
N PHE A 264 22.93 -9.51 5.98
CA PHE A 264 22.62 -10.63 5.09
C PHE A 264 23.82 -11.56 4.82
N ALA A 265 25.05 -11.17 5.16
CA ALA A 265 26.20 -12.07 5.13
C ALA A 265 26.24 -13.08 6.30
N ARG A 266 25.41 -12.90 7.34
CA ARG A 266 25.46 -13.65 8.61
C ARG A 266 24.41 -14.76 8.70
N TRP A 267 24.45 -15.70 7.76
CA TRP A 267 23.52 -16.86 7.74
C TRP A 267 23.78 -17.90 8.82
N SER A 268 24.97 -17.92 9.40
CA SER A 268 25.33 -18.86 10.47
C SER A 268 24.83 -18.45 11.86
N GLN A 269 24.36 -17.21 12.03
CA GLN A 269 23.77 -16.76 13.29
C GLN A 269 22.34 -17.30 13.43
N ALA A 270 22.01 -17.81 14.62
CA ALA A 270 20.67 -18.30 14.91
C ALA A 270 19.65 -17.15 14.87
N SER A 271 18.43 -17.45 14.41
CA SER A 271 17.31 -16.52 14.46
C SER A 271 16.84 -16.33 15.90
N GLN A 272 16.58 -15.08 16.27
CA GLN A 272 16.04 -14.69 17.57
C GLN A 272 14.54 -14.37 17.50
N TYR A 273 14.07 -13.76 16.41
CA TYR A 273 12.72 -13.20 16.30
C TYR A 273 11.86 -13.93 15.26
N ALA A 274 12.47 -14.55 14.24
CA ALA A 274 11.75 -15.34 13.26
C ALA A 274 11.06 -16.55 13.92
N THR A 275 9.73 -16.52 13.98
CA THR A 275 8.93 -17.67 14.41
C THR A 275 8.07 -18.21 13.25
N PRO A 276 7.70 -19.50 13.28
CA PRO A 276 6.77 -20.07 12.30
C PRO A 276 5.43 -19.33 12.24
N PHE A 277 4.95 -18.81 13.38
CA PHE A 277 3.73 -18.01 13.44
C PHE A 277 3.87 -16.72 12.62
N LEU A 278 4.94 -15.96 12.82
CA LEU A 278 5.19 -14.70 12.11
C LEU A 278 5.42 -14.94 10.60
N ALA A 279 6.18 -15.99 10.25
CA ALA A 279 6.35 -16.41 8.86
C ALA A 279 5.00 -16.80 8.21
N GLY A 280 4.14 -17.51 8.95
CA GLY A 280 2.78 -17.86 8.54
C GLY A 280 1.89 -16.64 8.33
N LEU A 281 2.00 -15.63 9.20
CA LEU A 281 1.26 -14.37 9.09
C LEU A 281 1.68 -13.57 7.84
N ILE A 282 3.00 -13.48 7.58
CA ILE A 282 3.54 -12.87 6.37
C ILE A 282 3.04 -13.61 5.12
N LEU A 283 3.14 -14.94 5.12
CA LEU A 283 2.69 -15.77 4.01
C LEU A 283 1.20 -15.62 3.76
N LEU A 284 0.37 -15.63 4.80
CA LEU A 284 -1.07 -15.42 4.69
C LEU A 284 -1.40 -14.06 4.05
N ALA A 285 -0.76 -12.99 4.52
CA ALA A 285 -0.95 -11.65 3.97
C ALA A 285 -0.47 -11.55 2.51
N MET A 286 0.60 -12.24 2.15
CA MET A 286 1.12 -12.31 0.78
C MET A 286 0.18 -13.11 -0.14
N VAL A 287 -0.31 -14.27 0.30
CA VAL A 287 -1.30 -15.06 -0.45
C VAL A 287 -2.58 -14.27 -0.68
N PHE A 288 -3.00 -13.47 0.30
CA PHE A 288 -4.19 -12.61 0.16
C PHE A 288 -4.07 -11.61 -1.02
N GLN A 289 -2.86 -11.18 -1.38
CA GLN A 289 -2.61 -10.28 -2.53
C GLN A 289 -3.02 -10.91 -3.87
N PHE A 290 -3.15 -12.23 -3.94
CA PHE A 290 -3.50 -12.95 -5.16
C PHE A 290 -4.96 -13.39 -5.21
N THR A 291 -5.75 -13.09 -4.17
CA THR A 291 -7.20 -13.37 -4.14
C THR A 291 -7.96 -12.56 -5.21
N PRO A 292 -9.19 -12.95 -5.57
CA PRO A 292 -10.00 -12.17 -6.51
C PRO A 292 -10.25 -10.75 -6.00
N ARG A 293 -9.96 -9.74 -6.82
CA ARG A 293 -10.11 -8.31 -6.47
C ARG A 293 -11.50 -7.90 -6.00
N HIS A 294 -12.53 -8.64 -6.39
CA HIS A 294 -13.91 -8.35 -6.03
C HIS A 294 -14.36 -9.05 -4.74
N LEU A 295 -13.47 -9.77 -4.04
CA LEU A 295 -13.80 -10.51 -2.82
C LEU A 295 -14.46 -9.63 -1.76
N GLY A 296 -13.88 -8.46 -1.44
CA GLY A 296 -14.46 -7.53 -0.48
C GLY A 296 -15.85 -7.02 -0.89
N ARG A 297 -16.05 -6.71 -2.18
CA ARG A 297 -17.36 -6.32 -2.73
C ARG A 297 -18.37 -7.47 -2.69
N TRP A 298 -17.93 -8.69 -2.93
CA TRP A 298 -18.76 -9.88 -2.85
C TRP A 298 -19.24 -10.12 -1.41
N LEU A 299 -18.33 -10.04 -0.43
CA LEU A 299 -18.67 -10.11 0.99
C LEU A 299 -19.66 -8.99 1.39
N ALA A 300 -19.41 -7.75 0.95
CA ALA A 300 -20.30 -6.63 1.23
C ALA A 300 -21.71 -6.83 0.66
N ARG A 301 -21.84 -7.45 -0.52
CA ARG A 301 -23.13 -7.82 -1.11
C ARG A 301 -23.86 -8.92 -0.35
N GLY A 302 -23.16 -9.82 0.32
CA GLY A 302 -23.77 -10.80 1.22
C GLY A 302 -24.26 -10.13 2.50
N VAL A 303 -23.40 -9.32 3.12
CA VAL A 303 -23.67 -8.67 4.41
C VAL A 303 -24.77 -7.60 4.31
N GLN A 304 -24.89 -6.86 3.20
CA GLN A 304 -25.87 -5.76 3.06
C GLN A 304 -27.34 -6.19 3.25
N TRP A 305 -27.67 -7.47 3.07
CA TRP A 305 -29.03 -8.00 3.21
C TRP A 305 -29.37 -8.42 4.64
N LEU A 306 -28.40 -8.39 5.57
CA LEU A 306 -28.66 -8.73 6.95
C LEU A 306 -29.56 -7.66 7.62
N PRO A 307 -30.53 -8.09 8.46
CA PRO A 307 -31.26 -7.19 9.35
C PRO A 307 -30.32 -6.36 10.22
N ALA A 308 -30.75 -5.15 10.59
CA ALA A 308 -29.92 -4.22 11.37
C ALA A 308 -29.38 -4.82 12.69
N PRO A 309 -30.16 -5.62 13.48
CA PRO A 309 -29.63 -6.26 14.68
C PRO A 309 -28.47 -7.22 14.39
N LEU A 310 -28.56 -8.01 13.31
CA LEU A 310 -27.50 -8.95 12.93
C LEU A 310 -26.26 -8.24 12.41
N LEU A 311 -26.42 -7.12 11.69
CA LEU A 311 -25.30 -6.26 11.31
C LEU A 311 -24.59 -5.66 12.53
N GLY A 312 -25.36 -5.21 13.52
CA GLY A 312 -24.84 -4.72 14.79
C GLY A 312 -24.05 -5.79 15.54
N LEU A 313 -24.58 -7.02 15.63
CA LEU A 313 -23.88 -8.15 16.25
C LEU A 313 -22.63 -8.56 15.47
N LEU A 314 -22.67 -8.57 14.13
CA LEU A 314 -21.51 -8.86 13.30
C LEU A 314 -20.40 -7.83 13.50
N LEU A 315 -20.75 -6.54 13.50
CA LEU A 315 -19.80 -5.45 13.69
C LEU A 315 -19.24 -5.47 15.12
N GLY A 316 -20.09 -5.54 16.14
CA GLY A 316 -19.68 -5.55 17.54
C GLY A 316 -18.88 -6.79 17.92
N GLY A 317 -19.36 -7.98 17.54
CA GLY A 317 -18.67 -9.25 17.76
C GLY A 317 -17.35 -9.35 16.98
N GLY A 318 -17.32 -8.83 15.76
CA GLY A 318 -16.09 -8.74 14.96
C GLY A 318 -15.04 -7.82 15.59
N ILE A 319 -15.45 -6.63 16.06
CA ILE A 319 -14.56 -5.71 16.78
C ILE A 319 -14.05 -6.36 18.07
N TRP A 320 -14.93 -6.99 18.86
CA TRP A 320 -14.54 -7.67 20.08
C TRP A 320 -13.54 -8.80 19.83
N LEU A 321 -13.78 -9.63 18.81
CA LEU A 321 -12.86 -10.71 18.43
C LEU A 321 -11.50 -10.15 17.98
N ILE A 322 -11.49 -9.10 17.16
CA ILE A 322 -10.25 -8.45 16.71
C ILE A 322 -9.48 -7.89 17.91
N TRP A 323 -10.17 -7.25 18.85
CA TRP A 323 -9.56 -6.72 20.07
C TRP A 323 -9.00 -7.85 20.96
N ALA A 324 -9.72 -8.97 21.09
CA ALA A 324 -9.27 -10.13 21.85
C ALA A 324 -8.07 -10.87 21.20
N LEU A 325 -7.91 -10.76 19.89
CA LEU A 325 -6.80 -11.36 19.13
C LEU A 325 -5.62 -10.40 18.92
N ALA A 326 -5.78 -9.11 19.17
CA ALA A 326 -4.70 -8.14 19.02
C ALA A 326 -3.65 -8.33 20.12
N PRO A 327 -2.35 -8.11 19.84
CA PRO A 327 -1.33 -8.08 20.88
C PRO A 327 -1.62 -6.92 21.86
N GLU A 328 -1.03 -6.98 23.05
CA GLU A 328 -1.16 -5.90 24.02
C GLU A 328 -0.55 -4.60 23.48
N GLY A 329 -1.33 -3.51 23.57
CA GLY A 329 -0.95 -2.22 23.01
C GLY A 329 -1.34 -2.05 21.53
N VAL A 330 -1.22 -0.82 21.04
CA VAL A 330 -1.42 -0.49 19.62
C VAL A 330 -0.14 0.12 19.12
N ALA A 331 0.55 -0.57 18.21
CA ALA A 331 1.71 0.00 17.54
C ALA A 331 1.29 1.33 16.87
N PRO A 332 2.05 2.43 17.07
CA PRO A 332 1.73 3.71 16.46
C PRO A 332 1.50 3.61 14.96
N PHE A 333 0.67 4.48 14.41
CA PHE A 333 0.54 4.57 12.96
C PHE A 333 1.88 4.96 12.34
N ILE A 334 2.31 4.22 11.31
CA ILE A 334 3.67 4.30 10.78
C ILE A 334 4.07 5.71 10.30
N TYR A 335 3.14 6.48 9.74
CA TYR A 335 3.42 7.85 9.27
C TYR A 335 3.45 8.90 10.39
N PHE A 336 3.14 8.54 11.63
CA PHE A 336 3.31 9.42 12.80
C PHE A 336 4.64 9.19 13.51
N GLN A 337 5.54 8.40 12.93
CA GLN A 337 6.86 8.09 13.49
C GLN A 337 7.99 8.81 12.75
N PHE A 338 7.69 9.62 11.73
CA PHE A 338 8.68 10.27 10.85
C PHE A 338 8.77 11.78 11.03
#